data_AF-A0A8X6YQ97-F1
#
_entry.id   AF-A0A8X6YQ97-F1
#
_cell.length_a   1.000
_cell.length_b   1.000
_cell.length_c   1.000
_cell.angle_alpha   90.00
_cell.angle_beta   90.00
_cell.angle_gamma   90.00
#
_symmetry.space_group_name_H-M   'P 1'
#
loop_
_entity.id
_entity.type
_entity.pdbx_description
1 polymer ?
#
loop_
_entity_poly.entity_id
_entity_poly.type
_entity_poly.pdbx_seq_one_letter_code
_entity_poly.pdbx_strand_id
1 'polypeptide(L)'
;MNRFQIGNNDDERINGLILSEDVGLRLRAMKYYWCSETGLSYRTKENSPDAMMLVVVESLKGQVNCNVQAYLNDHQNEGIEHVALNSMSITKTVSTLQKRGVQFRKPPMAYYEELRKHEKISVLKQDLDALSRLGILLDNEDDSGGSPESREKAKKYLMQIFSQPLFDKKTFFSK
;
A
#
# COMPACT_ATOMS: atom_id res chain seq x y z
N MET A 1 12.57 -6.59 -8.79
CA MET A 1 11.29 -5.84 -8.75
C MET A 1 11.65 -4.42 -8.34
N ASN A 2 11.40 -3.43 -9.20
CA ASN A 2 11.76 -2.03 -8.88
C ASN A 2 10.73 -1.46 -7.91
N ARG A 3 11.20 -0.84 -6.82
CA ARG A 3 10.35 -0.30 -5.75
C ARG A 3 10.13 1.20 -5.93
N PHE A 4 8.90 1.65 -5.69
CA PHE A 4 8.62 3.06 -5.47
C PHE A 4 9.12 3.45 -4.07
N GLN A 5 10.22 4.20 -4.00
CA GLN A 5 10.61 4.86 -2.75
C GLN A 5 9.78 6.14 -2.62
N ILE A 6 9.17 6.44 -1.48
CA ILE A 6 8.47 7.72 -1.25
C ILE A 6 9.38 8.56 -0.35
N GLY A 7 9.93 9.67 -0.89
CA GLY A 7 10.82 10.58 -0.17
C GLY A 7 10.37 12.03 -0.35
N ASN A 8 10.78 12.91 0.56
CA ASN A 8 10.31 14.31 0.62
C ASN A 8 10.86 15.24 -0.50
N ASN A 9 11.85 14.80 -1.29
CA ASN A 9 12.37 15.57 -2.42
C ASN A 9 11.66 15.14 -3.71
N ASP A 10 10.64 15.91 -4.08
CA ASP A 10 9.71 15.63 -5.18
C ASP A 10 10.17 16.13 -6.56
N ASP A 11 11.32 16.80 -6.67
CA ASP A 11 11.70 17.53 -7.90
C ASP A 11 12.14 16.64 -9.08
N GLU A 12 12.69 15.46 -8.85
CA GLU A 12 13.12 14.56 -9.94
C GLU A 12 12.03 13.61 -10.46
N ARG A 13 10.83 13.64 -9.85
CA ARG A 13 9.74 12.66 -10.10
C ARG A 13 8.59 13.19 -10.93
N ILE A 14 8.72 14.41 -11.44
CA ILE A 14 7.72 15.07 -12.30
C ILE A 14 7.31 14.16 -13.48
N ASN A 15 8.23 13.32 -13.97
CA ASN A 15 8.03 12.48 -15.16
C ASN A 15 7.35 11.11 -14.88
N GLY A 16 7.19 10.70 -13.61
CA GLY A 16 6.62 9.39 -13.25
C GLY A 16 7.57 8.20 -13.44
N LEU A 17 7.09 6.98 -13.14
CA LEU A 17 7.82 5.73 -13.35
C LEU A 17 7.24 4.98 -14.55
N ILE A 18 8.11 4.64 -15.50
CA ILE A 18 7.81 3.77 -16.64
C ILE A 18 8.42 2.39 -16.36
N LEU A 19 7.58 1.35 -16.38
CA LEU A 19 7.96 -0.04 -16.16
C LEU A 19 8.15 -0.80 -17.47
N SER A 20 7.38 -0.47 -18.50
CA SER A 20 7.50 -1.01 -19.87
C SER A 20 6.84 -0.05 -20.87
N GLU A 21 6.88 -0.37 -22.17
CA GLU A 21 6.36 0.49 -23.25
C GLU A 21 4.93 1.00 -23.00
N ASP A 22 4.04 0.14 -22.46
CA ASP A 22 2.63 0.48 -22.20
C ASP A 22 2.25 0.54 -20.71
N VAL A 23 3.22 0.39 -19.80
CA VAL A 23 2.97 0.41 -18.35
C VAL A 23 3.82 1.47 -17.68
N GLY A 24 3.15 2.52 -17.19
CA GLY A 24 3.77 3.58 -16.43
C GLY A 24 2.75 4.35 -15.61
N LEU A 25 3.20 4.87 -14.47
CA LEU A 25 2.36 5.61 -13.53
C LEU A 25 3.17 6.67 -12.80
N ARG A 26 2.48 7.70 -12.31
CA ARG A 26 3.04 8.69 -11.40
C ARG A 26 2.27 8.65 -10.09
N LEU A 27 3.00 8.71 -8.99
CA LEU A 27 2.47 8.58 -7.64
C LEU A 27 2.95 9.77 -6.80
N ARG A 28 2.01 10.43 -6.12
CA ARG A 28 2.27 11.47 -5.12
C ARG A 28 1.66 11.04 -3.80
N ALA A 29 2.41 11.15 -2.71
CA ALA A 29 1.92 10.89 -1.38
C ALA A 29 2.00 12.18 -0.56
N MET A 30 0.89 12.61 0.01
CA MET A 30 0.80 13.84 0.79
C MET A 30 0.25 13.54 2.19
N LYS A 31 0.75 14.28 3.18
CA LYS A 31 0.22 14.29 4.54
C LYS A 31 -0.74 15.47 4.68
N TYR A 32 -2.01 15.18 4.95
CA TYR A 32 -3.01 16.19 5.24
C TYR A 32 -3.20 16.33 6.75
N TYR A 33 -3.24 17.57 7.24
CA TYR A 33 -3.43 17.91 8.65
C TYR A 33 -4.73 18.73 8.79
N TRP A 34 -5.58 18.38 9.76
CA TRP A 34 -6.93 18.93 9.97
C TRP A 34 -6.97 20.46 10.20
N CYS A 35 -5.85 21.12 10.49
CA CYS A 35 -5.83 22.50 10.97
C CYS A 35 -5.91 23.60 9.88
N SER A 36 -6.26 23.34 8.62
CA SER A 36 -6.22 24.39 7.58
C SER A 36 -7.56 25.07 7.21
N GLU A 37 -8.73 24.61 7.67
CA GLU A 37 -10.02 25.24 7.23
C GLU A 37 -11.06 25.56 8.31
N THR A 38 -10.80 25.32 9.58
CA THR A 38 -11.64 25.89 10.65
C THR A 38 -10.72 26.43 11.73
N GLY A 39 -10.94 27.68 12.17
CA GLY A 39 -10.12 28.44 13.14
C GLY A 39 -10.02 27.85 14.55
N LEU A 40 -9.93 26.54 14.68
CA LEU A 40 -9.58 25.79 15.87
C LEU A 40 -8.15 25.25 15.69
N SER A 41 -7.20 25.89 16.36
CA SER A 41 -5.82 25.44 16.39
C SER A 41 -5.69 24.23 17.32
N TYR A 42 -5.54 23.03 16.75
CA TYR A 42 -4.97 21.91 17.49
C TYR A 42 -3.45 21.93 17.31
N ARG A 43 -2.72 21.99 18.42
CA ARG A 43 -1.25 22.12 18.46
C ARG A 43 -0.60 20.76 18.23
N THR A 44 -0.68 20.21 17.02
CA THR A 44 0.06 19.00 16.66
C THR A 44 1.40 19.35 16.02
N LYS A 45 2.47 18.79 16.57
CA LYS A 45 3.82 18.80 16.00
C LYS A 45 3.79 18.20 14.60
N GLU A 46 4.67 18.67 13.71
CA GLU A 46 4.84 18.29 12.29
C GLU A 46 5.07 16.78 12.01
N ASN A 47 4.96 15.91 13.01
CA ASN A 47 5.09 14.46 12.94
C ASN A 47 4.05 13.75 13.82
N SER A 48 2.78 14.16 13.74
CA SER A 48 1.71 13.43 14.44
C SER A 48 1.38 12.11 13.73
N PRO A 49 1.22 10.98 14.45
CA PRO A 49 0.71 9.73 13.88
C PRO A 49 -0.73 9.85 13.35
N ASP A 50 -1.43 10.95 13.65
CA ASP A 50 -2.82 11.22 13.25
C ASP A 50 -2.94 11.93 11.89
N ALA A 51 -1.85 12.03 11.12
CA ALA A 51 -1.89 12.64 9.78
C ALA A 51 -2.63 11.72 8.79
N MET A 52 -3.55 12.30 8.01
CA MET A 52 -4.19 11.58 6.91
C MET A 52 -3.19 11.45 5.76
N MET A 53 -2.85 10.22 5.38
CA MET A 53 -2.02 9.94 4.21
C MET A 53 -2.91 9.82 2.98
N LEU A 54 -2.77 10.75 2.03
CA LEU A 54 -3.42 10.68 0.72
C LEU A 54 -2.39 10.30 -0.33
N VAL A 55 -2.65 9.19 -1.04
CA VAL A 55 -1.83 8.74 -2.15
C VAL A 55 -2.62 8.94 -3.44
N VAL A 56 -2.12 9.82 -4.30
CA VAL A 56 -2.69 10.12 -5.61
C VAL A 56 -1.85 9.43 -6.66
N VAL A 57 -2.51 8.68 -7.56
CA VAL A 57 -1.86 7.93 -8.63
C VAL A 57 -2.49 8.32 -9.96
N GLU A 58 -1.66 8.60 -10.96
CA GLU A 58 -2.10 8.94 -12.32
C GLU A 58 -1.39 8.04 -13.36
N SER A 59 -2.09 7.72 -14.45
CA SER A 59 -1.46 7.07 -15.60
C SER A 59 -0.66 8.08 -16.42
N LEU A 60 0.47 7.64 -16.99
CA LEU A 60 1.24 8.48 -17.91
C LEU A 60 0.65 8.41 -19.33
N LYS A 61 0.87 9.46 -20.13
CA LYS A 61 0.36 9.52 -21.50
C LYS A 61 0.90 8.35 -22.32
N GLY A 62 0.01 7.65 -23.02
CA GLY A 62 0.35 6.47 -23.83
C GLY A 62 0.49 5.17 -23.04
N GLN A 63 0.36 5.20 -21.71
CA GLN A 63 0.43 4.01 -20.86
C GLN A 63 -0.97 3.46 -20.63
N VAL A 64 -1.42 2.59 -21.54
CA VAL A 64 -2.80 2.09 -21.57
C VAL A 64 -2.99 0.81 -20.75
N ASN A 65 -1.91 0.08 -20.45
CA ASN A 65 -1.96 -1.24 -19.80
C ASN A 65 -1.66 -1.16 -18.30
N CYS A 66 -2.19 -0.15 -17.60
CA CYS A 66 -2.01 0.00 -16.16
C CYS A 66 -3.34 -0.09 -15.40
N ASN A 67 -3.29 -0.52 -14.14
CA ASN A 67 -4.48 -0.64 -13.28
C ASN A 67 -5.21 0.70 -13.12
N VAL A 68 -4.48 1.82 -13.13
CA VAL A 68 -5.05 3.17 -13.03
C VAL A 68 -5.90 3.48 -14.26
N GLN A 69 -5.42 3.15 -15.46
CA GLN A 69 -6.21 3.33 -16.69
C GLN A 69 -7.42 2.42 -16.71
N ALA A 70 -7.28 1.17 -16.25
CA ALA A 70 -8.42 0.26 -16.10
C ALA A 70 -9.48 0.81 -15.13
N TYR A 71 -9.05 1.38 -13.99
CA TYR A 71 -9.94 2.08 -13.06
C TYR A 71 -10.65 3.24 -13.75
N LEU A 72 -9.92 4.13 -14.45
CA LEU A 72 -10.50 5.30 -15.12
C LEU A 72 -11.52 4.90 -16.20
N ASN A 73 -11.26 3.82 -16.93
CA ASN A 73 -12.18 3.31 -17.95
C ASN A 73 -13.51 2.82 -17.33
N ASP A 74 -13.45 2.12 -16.20
CA ASP A 74 -14.63 1.57 -15.52
C ASP A 74 -15.39 2.63 -14.68
N HIS A 75 -14.63 3.49 -14.00
CA HIS A 75 -15.14 4.57 -13.12
C HIS A 75 -15.62 5.79 -13.91
N GLN A 76 -15.10 5.99 -15.12
CA GLN A 76 -15.37 7.10 -16.05
C GLN A 76 -14.93 8.50 -15.56
N ASN A 77 -14.35 8.62 -14.36
CA ASN A 77 -13.79 9.85 -13.79
C ASN A 77 -12.69 9.51 -12.75
N GLU A 78 -12.01 10.52 -12.22
CA GLU A 78 -11.20 10.38 -11.02
C GLU A 78 -12.03 9.94 -9.80
N GLY A 79 -11.37 9.33 -8.81
CA GLY A 79 -12.05 8.93 -7.57
C GLY A 79 -11.14 8.15 -6.63
N ILE A 80 -11.74 7.68 -5.54
CA ILE A 80 -11.05 6.87 -4.55
C ILE A 80 -11.05 5.41 -5.04
N GLU A 81 -9.87 4.86 -5.27
CA GLU A 81 -9.71 3.45 -5.64
C GLU A 81 -9.80 2.54 -4.41
N HIS A 82 -9.11 2.89 -3.32
CA HIS A 82 -9.12 2.09 -2.11
C HIS A 82 -8.92 2.88 -0.83
N VAL A 83 -9.38 2.30 0.27
CA VAL A 83 -9.08 2.76 1.64
C VAL A 83 -8.33 1.65 2.37
N ALA A 84 -7.19 2.02 2.95
CA ALA A 84 -6.37 1.12 3.75
C ALA A 84 -6.81 1.15 5.23
N LEU A 85 -7.19 -0.01 5.76
CA LEU A 85 -7.62 -0.18 7.15
C LEU A 85 -6.51 -0.85 7.95
N ASN A 86 -6.10 -0.21 9.04
CA ASN A 86 -5.09 -0.81 9.91
C ASN A 86 -5.70 -1.95 10.75
N SER A 87 -4.85 -2.89 11.13
CA SER A 87 -5.23 -3.97 12.04
C SER A 87 -4.08 -4.35 12.94
N MET A 88 -4.38 -4.54 14.22
CA MET A 88 -3.43 -5.06 15.21
C MET A 88 -3.10 -6.55 14.99
N SER A 89 -3.96 -7.28 14.27
CA SER A 89 -3.76 -8.69 13.94
C SER A 89 -4.41 -9.00 12.60
N ILE A 90 -3.65 -8.80 11.52
CA ILE A 90 -4.11 -9.00 10.16
C ILE A 90 -4.57 -10.44 9.90
N THR A 91 -3.87 -11.46 10.44
CA THR A 91 -4.25 -12.87 10.27
C THR A 91 -5.62 -13.19 10.88
N LYS A 92 -5.87 -12.74 12.11
CA LYS A 92 -7.18 -12.90 12.78
C LYS A 92 -8.27 -12.12 12.07
N THR A 93 -7.98 -10.89 11.65
CA THR A 93 -8.91 -10.00 10.96
C THR A 93 -9.33 -10.59 9.63
N VAL A 94 -8.37 -10.95 8.77
CA VAL A 94 -8.63 -11.56 7.46
C VAL A 94 -9.38 -12.89 7.61
N SER A 95 -8.98 -13.75 8.55
CA SER A 95 -9.71 -15.01 8.79
C SER A 95 -11.18 -14.77 9.17
N THR A 96 -11.44 -13.77 10.01
CA THR A 96 -12.81 -13.42 10.43
C THR A 96 -13.61 -12.83 9.28
N LEU A 97 -13.02 -11.96 8.47
CA LEU A 97 -13.67 -11.34 7.32
C LEU A 97 -13.98 -12.37 6.22
N GLN A 98 -13.06 -13.31 5.95
CA GLN A 98 -13.31 -14.43 5.01
C GLN A 98 -14.48 -15.30 5.48
N LYS A 99 -14.55 -15.63 6.78
CA LYS A 99 -15.69 -16.37 7.36
C LYS A 99 -17.03 -15.63 7.23
N ARG A 100 -16.99 -14.30 7.12
CA ARG A 100 -18.17 -13.44 6.90
C ARG A 100 -18.46 -13.19 5.41
N GLY A 101 -17.74 -13.85 4.50
CA GLY A 101 -17.99 -13.76 3.06
C GLY A 101 -17.16 -12.71 2.32
N VAL A 102 -16.26 -11.99 3.00
CA VAL A 102 -15.37 -11.03 2.31
C VAL A 102 -14.35 -11.80 1.47
N GLN A 103 -14.29 -11.46 0.19
CA GLN A 103 -13.37 -12.09 -0.75
C GLN A 103 -12.10 -11.24 -0.89
N PHE A 104 -10.95 -11.91 -0.87
CA PHE A 104 -9.64 -11.28 -1.02
C PHE A 104 -8.93 -11.81 -2.26
N ARG A 105 -8.09 -10.97 -2.86
CA ARG A 105 -7.15 -11.39 -3.91
C ARG A 105 -6.10 -12.30 -3.31
N LYS A 106 -5.67 -13.30 -4.07
CA LYS A 106 -4.60 -14.23 -3.67
C LYS A 106 -3.41 -14.11 -4.61
N PRO A 107 -2.21 -13.84 -4.07
CA PRO A 107 -0.97 -13.92 -4.84
C PRO A 107 -0.71 -15.35 -5.33
N PRO A 108 0.05 -15.55 -6.43
CA PRO A 108 0.52 -16.87 -6.82
C PRO A 108 1.38 -17.53 -5.74
N MET A 109 1.36 -18.86 -5.65
CA MET A 109 2.17 -19.61 -4.67
C MET A 109 3.67 -19.32 -4.78
N ALA A 110 4.16 -19.10 -6.00
CA ALA A 110 5.54 -18.73 -6.30
C ALA A 110 6.01 -17.50 -5.49
N TYR A 111 5.13 -16.56 -5.18
CA TYR A 111 5.47 -15.41 -4.33
C TYR A 111 5.97 -15.85 -2.95
N TYR A 112 5.26 -16.77 -2.29
CA TYR A 112 5.62 -17.27 -0.97
C TYR A 112 6.87 -18.17 -1.01
N GLU A 113 7.06 -18.92 -2.09
CA GLU A 113 8.27 -19.71 -2.31
C GLU A 113 9.51 -18.82 -2.44
N GLU A 114 9.42 -17.71 -3.17
CA GLU A 114 10.49 -16.72 -3.25
C GLU A 114 10.73 -16.03 -1.90
N LEU A 115 9.67 -15.69 -1.14
CA LEU A 115 9.83 -15.13 0.20
C LEU A 115 10.57 -16.08 1.15
N ARG A 116 10.32 -17.40 1.07
CA ARG A 116 11.04 -18.40 1.89
C ARG A 116 12.54 -18.43 1.62
N LYS A 117 12.97 -18.06 0.41
CA LYS A 117 14.40 -17.99 0.04
C LYS A 117 15.09 -16.75 0.62
N HIS A 118 14.34 -15.74 1.05
CA HIS A 118 14.90 -14.54 1.67
C HIS A 118 15.25 -14.78 3.14
N GLU A 119 16.55 -14.82 3.45
CA GLU A 119 17.07 -15.01 4.82
C GLU A 119 16.50 -14.01 5.83
N LYS A 120 16.18 -12.79 5.39
CA LYS A 120 15.56 -11.75 6.24
C LYS A 120 14.20 -12.16 6.80
N ILE A 121 13.43 -12.95 6.06
CA ILE A 121 12.07 -13.37 6.43
C ILE A 121 12.13 -14.57 7.38
N SER A 122 13.09 -15.47 7.19
CA SER A 122 13.32 -16.62 8.09
C SER A 122 13.58 -16.20 9.55
N VAL A 123 14.14 -15.00 9.76
CA VAL A 123 14.37 -14.44 11.11
C VAL A 123 13.09 -13.94 11.78
N LEU A 124 12.06 -13.58 11.00
CA LEU A 124 10.84 -12.93 11.52
C LEU A 124 9.86 -13.91 12.20
N LYS A 125 10.14 -15.22 12.18
CA LYS A 125 9.30 -16.29 12.76
C LYS A 125 7.80 -16.20 12.37
N GLN A 126 7.49 -15.59 11.23
CA GLN A 126 6.12 -15.51 10.73
C GLN A 126 5.72 -16.86 10.13
N ASP A 127 4.47 -17.26 10.36
CA ASP A 127 3.89 -18.45 9.73
C ASP A 127 3.54 -18.13 8.27
N LEU A 128 4.51 -18.30 7.37
CA LEU A 128 4.36 -18.08 5.94
C LEU A 128 3.27 -18.96 5.33
N ASP A 129 2.99 -20.13 5.91
CA ASP A 129 1.93 -21.01 5.43
C ASP A 129 0.55 -20.43 5.79
N ALA A 130 0.41 -19.85 6.99
CA ALA A 130 -0.79 -19.09 7.35
C ALA A 130 -0.98 -17.85 6.48
N LEU A 131 0.10 -17.08 6.20
CA LEU A 131 0.03 -15.92 5.30
C LEU A 131 -0.36 -16.34 3.90
N SER A 132 0.22 -17.43 3.38
CA SER A 132 -0.09 -17.98 2.06
C SER A 132 -1.55 -18.43 1.95
N ARG A 133 -2.06 -19.18 2.93
CA ARG A 133 -3.45 -19.62 2.97
C ARG A 133 -4.43 -18.43 2.96
N LEU A 134 -4.10 -17.37 3.70
CA LEU A 134 -4.92 -16.17 3.82
C LEU A 134 -4.75 -15.20 2.65
N GLY A 135 -3.68 -15.33 1.86
CA GLY A 135 -3.35 -14.41 0.75
C GLY A 135 -2.71 -13.10 1.19
N ILE A 136 -2.08 -13.08 2.37
CA ILE A 136 -1.45 -11.88 2.93
C ILE A 136 -0.07 -11.68 2.30
N LEU A 137 0.21 -10.47 1.84
CA LEU A 137 1.50 -10.04 1.30
C LEU A 137 2.40 -9.55 2.44
N LEU A 138 3.71 -9.77 2.30
CA LEU A 138 4.75 -9.30 3.21
C LEU A 138 5.79 -8.51 2.41
N ASP A 139 5.94 -7.22 2.73
CA ASP A 139 6.99 -6.36 2.18
C ASP A 139 7.97 -5.97 3.30
N ASN A 140 9.26 -5.88 2.97
CA ASN A 140 10.28 -5.46 3.92
C ASN A 140 10.35 -3.92 3.91
N GLU A 141 10.26 -3.28 5.08
CA GLU A 141 10.64 -1.86 5.20
C GLU A 141 12.14 -1.77 5.47
N ASP A 142 12.93 -1.97 4.41
CA ASP A 142 14.32 -1.52 4.41
C ASP A 142 14.30 0.01 4.16
N ASP A 143 14.55 0.80 5.20
CA ASP A 143 14.74 2.27 5.23
C ASP A 143 13.56 3.17 4.81
N SER A 144 12.84 3.68 5.81
CA SER A 144 12.14 4.96 5.70
C SER A 144 12.45 5.85 6.91
N GLY A 145 13.59 6.56 6.85
CA GLY A 145 13.79 7.90 7.42
C GLY A 145 13.51 8.16 8.91
N GLY A 146 13.45 7.13 9.75
CA GLY A 146 13.32 7.30 11.20
C GLY A 146 14.63 7.75 11.82
N SER A 147 14.60 8.72 12.73
CA SER A 147 15.77 9.24 13.42
C SER A 147 16.62 8.13 14.05
N PRO A 148 17.97 8.24 14.07
CA PRO A 148 18.88 7.16 14.49
C PRO A 148 18.82 6.79 15.97
N GLU A 149 17.99 7.44 16.78
CA GLU A 149 18.20 7.55 18.23
C GLU A 149 17.28 6.70 19.09
N SER A 150 16.73 5.59 18.58
CA SER A 150 15.89 4.71 19.40
C SER A 150 16.14 3.24 19.12
N ARG A 151 16.93 2.65 20.03
CA ARG A 151 17.02 1.26 20.49
C ARG A 151 16.46 0.18 19.56
N GLU A 152 17.36 -0.74 19.20
CA GLU A 152 17.11 -2.02 18.54
C GLU A 152 16.40 -1.84 17.18
N LYS A 153 17.19 -1.95 16.10
CA LYS A 153 16.74 -1.87 14.71
C LYS A 153 15.80 -3.05 14.41
N ALA A 154 14.62 -3.05 15.01
CA ALA A 154 13.56 -4.00 14.75
C ALA A 154 13.21 -3.82 13.28
N LYS A 155 13.60 -4.80 12.47
CA LYS A 155 13.30 -4.83 11.04
C LYS A 155 11.79 -4.64 10.89
N LYS A 156 11.39 -3.50 10.33
CA LYS A 156 9.99 -3.20 10.08
C LYS A 156 9.56 -3.91 8.81
N TYR A 157 8.35 -4.41 8.80
CA TYR A 157 7.75 -5.06 7.64
C TYR A 157 6.31 -4.62 7.53
N LEU A 158 5.82 -4.56 6.30
CA LEU A 158 4.45 -4.19 5.98
C LEU A 158 3.70 -5.45 5.55
N MET A 159 2.70 -5.83 6.34
CA MET A 159 1.73 -6.84 5.93
C MET A 159 0.51 -6.16 5.32
N GLN A 160 0.07 -6.63 4.16
CA GLN A 160 -1.08 -6.05 3.45
C GLN A 160 -1.85 -7.13 2.70
N ILE A 161 -3.13 -6.87 2.43
CA ILE A 161 -3.98 -7.72 1.62
C ILE A 161 -5.00 -6.84 0.90
N PHE A 162 -5.49 -7.27 -0.26
CA PHE A 162 -6.47 -6.51 -1.03
C PHE A 162 -7.76 -7.30 -1.16
N SER A 163 -8.90 -6.68 -0.87
CA SER A 163 -10.18 -7.30 -1.18
C SER A 163 -10.43 -7.34 -2.69
N GLN A 164 -11.38 -8.17 -3.10
CA GLN A 164 -11.99 -8.01 -4.41
C GLN A 164 -12.81 -6.70 -4.46
N PRO A 165 -13.14 -6.18 -5.65
CA PRO A 165 -14.02 -5.02 -5.76
C PRO A 165 -15.30 -5.21 -4.95
N LEU A 166 -15.69 -4.19 -4.19
CA LEU A 166 -16.86 -4.25 -3.30
C LEU A 166 -18.18 -4.07 -4.06
N PHE A 167 -18.11 -3.52 -5.26
CA PHE A 167 -19.24 -3.27 -6.14
C PHE A 167 -19.05 -4.00 -7.47
N ASP A 168 -20.10 -4.04 -8.31
CA ASP A 168 -20.07 -4.73 -9.60
C ASP A 168 -18.99 -4.16 -10.54
N LYS A 169 -18.72 -2.86 -10.44
CA LYS A 169 -17.63 -2.20 -11.15
C LYS A 169 -16.31 -2.45 -10.42
N LYS A 170 -15.24 -2.71 -11.19
CA LYS A 170 -13.90 -2.99 -10.65
C LYS A 170 -13.15 -1.72 -10.23
N THR A 171 -13.83 -0.84 -9.52
CA THR A 171 -13.32 0.50 -9.17
C THR A 171 -12.86 0.56 -7.72
N PHE A 172 -13.73 0.21 -6.77
CA PHE A 172 -13.44 0.36 -5.34
C PHE A 172 -13.16 -0.96 -4.64
N PHE A 173 -12.06 -1.02 -3.89
CA PHE A 173 -11.72 -2.13 -3.00
C PHE A 173 -11.12 -1.64 -1.67
N SER A 174 -10.98 -2.55 -0.71
CA SER A 174 -10.30 -2.29 0.58
C SER A 174 -8.91 -2.89 0.63
N LYS A 175 -8.04 -2.26 1.42
CA LYS A 175 -6.66 -2.67 1.67
C LYS A 175 -6.41 -2.84 3.18
#